data_AF-A0A2N0TPJ5-F1
#
_entry.id   AF-A0A2N0TPJ5-F1
#
_cell.length_a   1.000
_cell.length_b   1.000
_cell.length_c   1.000
_cell.angle_alpha   90.00
_cell.angle_beta   90.00
_cell.angle_gamma   90.00
#
_symmetry.space_group_name_H-M   'P 1'
#
loop_
_entity.id
_entity.type
_entity.pdbx_description
1 polymer ?
#
loop_
_entity_poly.entity_id
_entity_poly.type
_entity_poly.pdbx_seq_one_letter_code
_entity_poly.pdbx_strand_id
1 'polypeptide(L)'
;MYAGITYSNYGLKGTVPNIAENQNEALGDGYVDFSNNSVNIKAGAKWGGFFYFRPEIGYAFNPFPSSLPMLVEFEDGTSENQELDLSADSGFLDLIYEGMIFNIGIGFSF
;
A
#
# COMPACT_ATOMS: atom_id res chain seq x y z
N MET A 1 -10.65 -25.93 -1.63
CA MET A 1 -10.18 -24.86 -0.74
C MET A 1 -8.70 -25.04 -0.55
N TYR A 2 -7.92 -23.97 -0.53
CA TYR A 2 -6.48 -24.00 -0.32
C TYR A 2 -6.07 -22.89 0.64
N ALA A 3 -4.98 -23.13 1.37
CA ALA A 3 -4.31 -22.12 2.18
C ALA A 3 -2.86 -22.04 1.73
N GLY A 4 -2.28 -20.85 1.76
CA GLY A 4 -0.92 -20.59 1.33
C GLY A 4 -0.24 -19.56 2.22
N ILE A 5 1.06 -19.72 2.38
CA ILE A 5 1.93 -18.70 2.96
C ILE A 5 2.67 -18.06 1.81
N THR A 6 2.71 -16.74 1.79
CA THR A 6 3.35 -15.94 0.75
C THR A 6 4.27 -14.92 1.39
N TYR A 7 5.44 -14.72 0.82
CA TYR A 7 6.31 -13.60 1.18
C TYR A 7 6.14 -12.52 0.11
N SER A 8 5.96 -11.28 0.53
CA SER A 8 5.74 -10.17 -0.38
C SER A 8 6.59 -8.98 0.02
N ASN A 9 7.18 -8.34 -0.98
CA ASN A 9 7.95 -7.11 -0.82
C ASN A 9 7.26 -6.04 -1.66
N TYR A 10 6.94 -4.91 -1.02
CA TYR A 10 6.28 -3.78 -1.65
C TYR A 10 7.11 -2.54 -1.38
N GLY A 11 7.42 -1.79 -2.44
CA GLY A 11 8.08 -0.51 -2.36
C GLY A 11 7.22 0.56 -3.01
N LEU A 12 7.08 1.71 -2.34
CA LEU A 12 6.45 2.89 -2.89
C LEU A 12 7.51 3.97 -3.04
N LYS A 13 7.74 4.39 -4.28
CA LYS A 13 8.57 5.53 -4.61
C LYS A 13 7.72 6.54 -5.36
N GLY A 14 7.57 7.72 -4.79
CA GLY A 14 6.76 8.79 -5.33
C GLY A 14 7.49 10.11 -5.21
N THR A 15 7.43 10.90 -6.28
CA THR A 15 7.74 12.33 -6.22
C THR A 15 6.44 13.04 -6.48
N VAL A 16 6.05 13.91 -5.57
CA VAL A 16 4.84 14.71 -5.72
C VAL A 16 5.30 16.18 -5.71
N PRO A 17 5.24 16.85 -6.88
CA PRO A 17 5.68 18.22 -7.01
C PRO A 17 4.63 19.18 -6.42
N ASN A 18 5.08 20.26 -5.78
CA ASN A 18 4.25 21.36 -5.25
C ASN A 18 3.25 20.99 -4.12
N ILE A 19 3.64 20.17 -3.12
CA ILE A 19 2.67 19.72 -2.09
C ILE A 19 2.57 20.60 -0.84
N ALA A 20 3.63 21.31 -0.46
CA ALA A 20 3.66 22.00 0.84
C ALA A 20 3.97 23.48 0.69
N GLU A 21 3.10 24.32 1.25
CA GLU A 21 3.44 25.69 1.66
C GLU A 21 4.15 25.60 3.01
N ASN A 22 5.41 26.01 3.07
CA ASN A 22 6.05 26.35 4.34
C ASN A 22 5.26 27.52 5.00
N GLN A 23 5.56 27.85 6.27
CA GLN A 23 5.11 29.07 6.97
C GLN A 23 5.42 30.39 6.21
N ASN A 24 6.16 30.30 5.08
CA ASN A 24 6.56 31.36 4.17
C ASN A 24 5.99 31.23 2.73
N GLU A 25 4.96 30.39 2.49
CA GLU A 25 4.32 30.22 1.16
C GLU A 25 5.26 29.69 0.04
N ALA A 26 6.41 29.11 0.39
CA ALA A 26 7.35 28.53 -0.58
C ALA A 26 6.93 27.12 -0.98
N LEU A 27 6.89 26.85 -2.29
CA LEU A 27 6.57 25.53 -2.87
C LEU A 27 7.79 24.59 -2.72
N GLY A 28 7.53 23.34 -2.34
CA GLY A 28 8.54 22.29 -2.26
C GLY A 28 8.13 21.01 -2.99
N ASP A 29 9.13 20.24 -3.39
CA ASP A 29 8.97 18.91 -3.98
C ASP A 29 9.01 17.85 -2.88
N GLY A 30 7.96 17.04 -2.78
CA GLY A 30 7.86 15.96 -1.81
C GLY A 30 8.37 14.65 -2.37
N TYR A 31 9.28 14.01 -1.62
CA TYR A 31 9.86 12.71 -1.91
C TYR A 31 9.38 11.68 -0.89
N VAL A 32 8.85 10.56 -1.39
CA VAL A 32 8.44 9.42 -0.58
C VAL A 32 9.23 8.21 -1.03
N ASP A 33 10.03 7.63 -0.13
CA ASP A 33 10.71 6.34 -0.32
C ASP A 33 10.31 5.41 0.83
N PHE A 34 9.42 4.47 0.52
CA PHE A 34 8.93 3.48 1.47
C PHE A 34 9.18 2.08 0.94
N SER A 35 9.68 1.19 1.79
CA SER A 35 9.87 -0.21 1.48
C SER A 35 9.40 -1.06 2.66
N ASN A 36 8.49 -1.99 2.39
CA ASN A 36 8.00 -2.94 3.36
C ASN A 36 8.08 -4.38 2.86
N ASN A 37 8.40 -5.28 3.78
CA ASN A 37 8.41 -6.70 3.56
C ASN A 37 7.45 -7.37 4.54
N SER A 38 6.61 -8.25 4.01
CA SER A 38 5.55 -8.89 4.77
C SER A 38 5.42 -10.36 4.45
N VAL A 39 5.19 -11.14 5.51
CA VAL A 39 4.73 -12.52 5.40
C VAL A 39 3.21 -12.47 5.46
N ASN A 40 2.58 -13.12 4.50
CA ASN A 40 1.15 -13.06 4.26
C ASN A 40 0.59 -14.47 4.26
N ILE A 41 -0.46 -14.72 5.05
CA ILE A 41 -1.22 -15.96 5.00
C ILE A 41 -2.47 -15.71 4.17
N LYS A 42 -2.80 -16.60 3.25
CA LYS A 42 -3.97 -16.49 2.38
C LYS A 42 -4.77 -17.78 2.39
N ALA A 43 -6.08 -17.66 2.39
CA ALA A 43 -7.03 -18.75 2.20
C ALA A 43 -7.91 -18.44 1.00
N GLY A 44 -8.09 -19.42 0.13
CA GLY A 44 -8.81 -19.26 -1.13
C GLY A 44 -9.67 -20.47 -1.48
N ALA A 45 -10.69 -20.20 -2.27
CA ALA A 45 -11.53 -21.24 -2.85
C ALA A 45 -11.51 -21.12 -4.38
N LYS A 46 -11.32 -22.24 -5.07
CA LYS A 46 -11.54 -22.30 -6.52
C LYS A 46 -13.01 -22.64 -6.75
N TRP A 47 -13.74 -21.77 -7.43
CA TRP A 47 -15.12 -21.98 -7.82
C TRP A 47 -15.26 -21.94 -9.34
N GLY A 48 -15.80 -23.01 -9.92
CA GLY A 48 -15.96 -23.17 -11.36
C GLY A 48 -15.14 -24.32 -11.95
N GLY A 49 -15.48 -24.70 -13.19
CA GLY A 49 -14.83 -25.76 -13.97
C GLY A 49 -13.93 -25.15 -15.05
N PHE A 50 -14.43 -25.12 -16.29
CA PHE A 50 -13.71 -24.59 -17.46
C PHE A 50 -13.30 -23.12 -17.29
N PHE A 51 -14.21 -22.30 -16.77
CA PHE A 51 -13.92 -20.96 -16.27
C PHE A 51 -14.06 -20.98 -14.75
N TYR A 52 -13.07 -20.45 -14.04
CA TYR A 52 -13.05 -20.46 -12.59
C TYR A 52 -12.66 -19.11 -12.00
N PHE A 53 -13.31 -18.81 -10.88
CA PHE A 53 -12.97 -17.71 -9.98
C PHE A 53 -12.18 -18.26 -8.78
N ARG A 54 -11.25 -17.45 -8.29
CA ARG A 54 -10.44 -17.71 -7.10
C ARG A 54 -10.50 -16.48 -6.20
N PRO A 55 -11.59 -16.29 -5.44
CA PRO A 55 -11.56 -15.37 -4.32
C PRO A 55 -10.55 -15.88 -3.28
N GLU A 56 -9.71 -14.97 -2.80
CA GLU A 56 -8.73 -15.21 -1.76
C GLU A 56 -8.83 -14.07 -0.74
N ILE A 57 -8.85 -14.44 0.53
CA ILE A 57 -8.71 -13.52 1.66
C ILE A 57 -7.43 -13.89 2.40
N GLY A 58 -6.72 -12.90 2.92
CA GLY A 58 -5.50 -13.13 3.67
C GLY A 58 -5.23 -12.07 4.72
N TYR A 59 -4.18 -12.31 5.47
CA TYR A 59 -3.67 -11.41 6.49
C TYR A 59 -2.17 -11.25 6.35
N ALA A 60 -1.71 -10.00 6.36
CA ALA A 60 -0.33 -9.57 6.32
C ALA A 60 0.15 -9.30 7.75
N PHE A 61 1.20 -10.00 8.19
CA PHE A 61 1.77 -9.76 9.52
C PHE A 61 2.47 -8.41 9.63
N ASN A 62 3.00 -7.91 8.52
CA ASN A 62 3.55 -6.57 8.42
C ASN A 62 2.70 -5.78 7.42
N PRO A 63 1.61 -5.15 7.87
CA PRO A 63 0.69 -4.47 6.98
C PRO A 63 1.30 -3.19 6.41
N PHE A 64 0.65 -2.63 5.40
CA PHE A 64 1.05 -1.33 4.87
C PHE A 64 0.73 -0.26 5.93
N PRO A 65 1.67 0.62 6.30
CA PRO A 65 1.44 1.61 7.34
C PRO A 65 0.45 2.68 6.87
N SER A 66 -0.33 3.21 7.81
CA SER A 66 -1.30 4.29 7.57
C SER A 66 -0.64 5.65 7.38
N SER A 67 0.59 5.83 7.87
CA SER A 67 1.39 7.04 7.66
C SER A 67 2.72 6.72 6.99
N LEU A 68 3.11 7.56 6.04
CA LEU A 68 4.41 7.49 5.37
C LEU A 68 5.23 8.74 5.66
N PRO A 69 6.51 8.62 6.05
CA PRO A 69 7.40 9.76 6.10
C PRO A 69 7.64 10.27 4.68
N MET A 70 7.44 11.56 4.49
CA MET A 70 7.72 12.30 3.27
C MET A 70 8.79 13.33 3.57
N LEU A 71 9.84 13.35 2.74
CA LEU A 71 10.86 14.39 2.79
C LEU A 71 10.48 15.47 1.78
N VAL A 72 10.22 16.68 2.25
CA VAL A 72 9.93 17.83 1.39
C VAL A 72 11.18 18.66 1.25
N GLU A 73 11.63 18.89 0.02
CA GLU A 73 12.72 19.84 -0.28
C GLU A 73 12.12 21.14 -0.81
N PHE A 74 12.45 22.25 -0.17
CA PHE A 74 11.99 23.59 -0.57
C PHE A 74 13.01 24.28 -1.49
N GLU A 75 12.57 25.26 -2.28
CA GLU A 75 13.46 26.04 -3.17
C GLU A 75 14.61 26.77 -2.45
N ASP A 76 14.48 27.01 -1.14
CA ASP A 76 15.52 27.63 -0.31
C ASP A 76 16.66 26.66 0.09
N GLY A 77 16.57 25.39 -0.32
CA GLY A 77 17.53 24.34 -0.01
C GLY A 77 17.36 23.72 1.39
N THR A 78 16.30 24.08 2.11
CA THR A 78 15.92 23.43 3.37
C THR A 78 15.06 22.20 3.11
N SER A 79 15.12 21.24 4.04
CA SER A 79 14.34 19.99 3.96
C SER A 79 13.56 19.78 5.25
N GLU A 80 12.30 19.36 5.14
CA GLU A 80 11.45 19.01 6.28
C GLU A 80 10.88 17.60 6.11
N ASN A 81 10.87 16.83 7.20
CA ASN A 81 10.14 15.56 7.24
C ASN A 81 8.70 15.81 7.67
N GLN A 82 7.76 15.53 6.78
CA GLN A 82 6.33 15.56 7.04
C GLN A 82 5.77 14.14 7.04
N GLU A 83 4.66 13.92 7.75
CA GLU A 83 3.94 12.64 7.69
C GLU A 83 2.78 12.76 6.70
N LEU A 84 2.80 11.94 5.66
CA LEU A 84 1.66 11.76 4.79
C LEU A 84 0.70 10.77 5.44
N ASP A 85 -0.42 11.26 5.92
CA ASP A 85 -1.51 10.43 6.40
C ASP A 85 -2.31 9.88 5.22
N LEU A 86 -2.27 8.57 5.03
CA LEU A 86 -3.01 7.85 3.99
C LEU A 86 -4.38 7.36 4.48
N SER A 87 -4.66 7.48 5.78
CA SER A 87 -5.90 7.03 6.43
C SER A 87 -7.01 8.09 6.48
N ALA A 88 -6.79 9.26 5.88
CA ALA A 88 -7.67 10.42 5.97
C ALA A 88 -9.08 10.21 5.35
N ASP A 89 -9.30 9.15 4.57
CA ASP A 89 -10.61 8.79 4.01
C ASP A 89 -10.89 7.29 4.25
N SER A 90 -11.21 6.98 5.51
CA SER A 90 -11.26 5.63 6.07
C SER A 90 -12.53 4.86 5.70
N GLY A 91 -12.32 3.70 5.08
CA GLY A 91 -13.38 2.80 4.61
C GLY A 91 -12.81 1.40 4.36
N PHE A 92 -13.08 0.81 3.20
CA PHE A 92 -12.51 -0.50 2.82
C PHE A 92 -10.96 -0.52 2.81
N LEU A 93 -10.31 0.64 2.67
CA LEU A 93 -8.85 0.76 2.69
C LEU A 93 -8.23 0.58 4.08
N ASP A 94 -8.96 0.86 5.16
CA ASP A 94 -8.48 0.62 6.54
C ASP A 94 -8.16 -0.85 6.77
N LEU A 95 -8.96 -1.74 6.19
CA LEU A 95 -8.72 -3.17 6.26
C LEU A 95 -7.34 -3.52 5.69
N ILE A 96 -6.87 -2.82 4.66
CA ILE A 96 -5.54 -3.06 4.06
C ILE A 96 -4.44 -2.57 5.01
N TYR A 97 -4.64 -1.44 5.70
CA TYR A 97 -3.72 -0.94 6.72
C TYR A 97 -3.69 -1.81 7.99
N GLU A 98 -4.78 -2.51 8.30
CA GLU A 98 -4.84 -3.53 9.36
C GLU A 98 -4.22 -4.87 8.93
N GLY A 99 -3.89 -5.01 7.63
CA GLY A 99 -3.23 -6.18 7.06
C GLY A 99 -4.14 -7.15 6.33
N MET A 100 -5.42 -6.86 6.18
CA MET A 100 -6.33 -7.67 5.38
C MET A 100 -5.96 -7.57 3.90
N ILE A 101 -5.88 -8.73 3.25
CA ILE A 101 -5.61 -8.85 1.82
C ILE A 101 -6.85 -9.47 1.17
N PHE A 102 -7.34 -8.85 0.09
CA PHE A 102 -8.37 -9.43 -0.77
C PHE A 102 -7.83 -9.56 -2.19
N ASN A 103 -7.88 -10.76 -2.75
CA ASN A 103 -7.57 -11.01 -4.16
C ASN A 103 -8.73 -11.73 -4.84
N ILE A 104 -8.97 -11.39 -6.11
CA ILE A 104 -9.92 -12.10 -6.96
C ILE A 104 -9.17 -12.50 -8.22
N GLY A 105 -8.85 -13.79 -8.33
CA GLY A 105 -8.27 -14.37 -9.53
C GLY A 105 -9.34 -14.91 -10.46
N ILE A 106 -9.16 -14.74 -11.77
CA ILE A 106 -9.93 -15.45 -12.81
C ILE A 106 -9.00 -16.34 -13.63
N GLY A 107 -9.50 -17.44 -14.16
CA GLY A 107 -8.72 -18.31 -15.02
C GLY A 107 -9.56 -19.32 -15.80
N PHE A 108 -8.91 -19.93 -16.79
CA PHE A 108 -9.45 -21.03 -17.58
C PHE A 108 -8.64 -22.31 -17.30
N SER A 109 -9.29 -23.47 -17.25
CA SER A 109 -8.60 -24.77 -17.21
C SER A 109 -8.99 -25.62 -18.40
N PHE A 110 -7.99 -26.16 -19.09
CA PHE A 110 -8.09 -27.09 -20.21
C PHE A 110 -7.48 -28.43 -19.83
#